data_AF-A0A368NL66-F1
#
_entry.id   AF-A0A368NL66-F1
#
_cell.length_a   1.000
_cell.length_b   1.000
_cell.length_c   1.000
_cell.angle_alpha   90.00
_cell.angle_beta   90.00
_cell.angle_gamma   90.00
#
_symmetry.space_group_name_H-M   'P 1'
#
loop_
_entity.id
_entity.type
_entity.pdbx_description
1 polymer ?
#
loop_
_entity_poly.entity_id
_entity_poly.type
_entity_poly.pdbx_seq_one_letter_code
_entity_poly.pdbx_strand_id
1 'polypeptide(L)'
;MRLFVFIILILPFFSVQAGLEDLKQSISIFHEARDNFEYVTDQENEVRIYTDIESGFSGDCEDFAYSLAMKIGGTVWFTFNEKKQAHAVVLSESGFVFDNEKEWPMRQDVYPNKLLFKLRFSHFDTVLLDGELIKSQS
;
A
#
# COMPACT_ATOMS: atom_id res chain seq x y z
N MET A 1 -25.67 26.80 -40.51
CA MET A 1 -24.56 25.92 -40.07
C MET A 1 -24.15 26.32 -38.65
N ARG A 2 -24.76 25.72 -37.63
CA ARG A 2 -24.37 25.88 -36.22
C ARG A 2 -24.65 24.55 -35.52
N LEU A 3 -23.64 23.70 -35.49
CA LEU A 3 -23.56 22.51 -34.66
C LEU A 3 -22.10 22.47 -34.18
N PHE A 4 -21.82 21.79 -33.06
CA PHE A 4 -20.53 21.75 -32.35
C PHE A 4 -20.31 22.91 -31.37
N VAL A 5 -20.88 22.84 -30.16
CA VAL A 5 -20.17 23.05 -28.87
C VAL A 5 -21.08 22.49 -27.74
N PHE A 6 -21.05 21.20 -27.44
CA PHE A 6 -21.69 20.66 -26.22
C PHE A 6 -20.96 19.46 -25.58
N ILE A 7 -19.75 19.09 -26.07
CA ILE A 7 -19.07 17.85 -25.65
C ILE A 7 -18.02 18.06 -24.53
N ILE A 8 -17.74 19.29 -24.10
CA ILE A 8 -16.57 19.57 -23.21
C ILE A 8 -16.88 19.49 -21.70
N LEU A 9 -18.13 19.35 -21.26
CA LEU A 9 -18.49 19.41 -19.83
C LEU A 9 -18.83 18.08 -19.14
N ILE A 10 -18.85 16.94 -19.85
CA ILE A 10 -19.26 15.65 -19.26
C ILE A 10 -18.05 14.81 -18.78
N LEU A 11 -16.85 15.10 -19.28
CA LEU A 11 -15.63 14.34 -18.93
C LEU A 11 -15.19 14.43 -17.44
N PRO A 12 -15.29 15.56 -16.72
CA PRO A 12 -14.78 15.61 -15.34
C PRO A 12 -15.64 14.83 -14.34
N PHE A 13 -16.91 14.55 -14.64
CA PHE A 13 -17.81 13.86 -13.71
C PHE A 13 -17.52 12.35 -13.62
N PHE A 14 -17.18 11.72 -14.75
CA PHE A 14 -16.86 10.29 -14.78
C PHE A 14 -15.56 9.97 -14.02
N SER A 15 -14.55 10.84 -14.07
CA SER A 15 -13.26 10.60 -13.40
C SER A 15 -13.36 10.65 -11.88
N VAL A 16 -14.19 11.53 -11.31
CA VAL A 16 -14.37 11.63 -9.86
C VAL A 16 -15.05 10.38 -9.29
N GLN A 17 -16.03 9.84 -10.02
CA GLN A 17 -16.78 8.67 -9.55
C GLN A 17 -15.96 7.39 -9.61
N ALA A 18 -15.10 7.22 -10.62
CA ALA A 18 -14.18 6.08 -10.69
C ALA A 18 -13.23 6.05 -9.48
N GLY A 19 -12.59 7.18 -9.15
CA GLY A 19 -11.65 7.23 -8.02
C GLY A 19 -12.29 6.98 -6.65
N LEU A 20 -13.58 7.28 -6.48
CA LEU A 20 -14.31 6.98 -5.25
C LEU A 20 -14.61 5.48 -5.10
N GLU A 21 -15.01 4.82 -6.18
CA GLU A 21 -15.27 3.38 -6.15
C GLU A 21 -13.97 2.58 -5.95
N ASP A 22 -12.88 2.98 -6.60
CA ASP A 22 -11.56 2.38 -6.40
C ASP A 22 -11.09 2.49 -4.93
N LEU A 23 -11.33 3.64 -4.29
CA LEU A 23 -11.02 3.84 -2.87
C LEU A 23 -11.88 2.94 -1.97
N LYS A 24 -13.20 2.86 -2.21
CA LYS A 24 -14.09 1.98 -1.43
C LYS A 24 -13.67 0.52 -1.54
N GLN A 25 -13.34 0.08 -2.76
CA GLN A 25 -12.83 -1.27 -2.99
C GLN A 25 -11.52 -1.50 -2.23
N SER A 26 -10.58 -0.55 -2.31
CA SER A 26 -9.30 -0.64 -1.60
C SER A 26 -9.47 -0.71 -0.08
N ILE A 27 -10.42 0.06 0.48
CA ILE A 27 -10.79 0.01 1.91
C ILE A 27 -11.34 -1.37 2.28
N SER A 28 -12.25 -1.92 1.46
CA SER A 28 -12.81 -3.27 1.70
C SER A 28 -11.73 -4.34 1.72
N ILE A 29 -10.84 -4.33 0.72
CA ILE A 29 -9.71 -5.27 0.61
C ILE A 29 -8.78 -5.13 1.81
N PHE A 30 -8.50 -3.90 2.26
CA PHE A 30 -7.66 -3.66 3.43
C PHE A 30 -8.23 -4.26 4.71
N HIS A 31 -9.53 -4.11 4.96
CA HIS A 31 -10.17 -4.70 6.13
C HIS A 31 -10.10 -6.23 6.09
N GLU A 32 -10.42 -6.82 4.94
CA GLU A 32 -10.31 -8.27 4.75
C GLU A 32 -8.87 -8.77 4.96
N ALA A 33 -7.88 -8.08 4.38
CA ALA A 33 -6.47 -8.39 4.58
C ALA A 33 -6.11 -8.38 6.07
N ARG A 34 -6.52 -7.33 6.79
CA ARG A 34 -6.16 -7.17 8.20
C ARG A 34 -6.85 -8.21 9.08
N ASP A 35 -8.09 -8.54 8.80
CA ASP A 35 -8.84 -9.54 9.57
C ASP A 35 -8.29 -10.96 9.37
N ASN A 36 -7.65 -11.20 8.21
CA ASN A 36 -6.98 -12.46 7.88
C ASN A 36 -5.48 -12.50 8.22
N PHE A 37 -4.91 -11.41 8.73
CA PHE A 37 -3.48 -11.29 8.94
C PHE A 37 -3.06 -11.60 10.38
N GLU A 38 -2.12 -12.53 10.54
CA GLU A 38 -1.44 -12.82 11.79
C GLU A 38 -0.06 -12.18 11.81
N TYR A 39 0.15 -11.18 12.68
CA TYR A 39 1.45 -10.54 12.81
C TYR A 39 2.45 -11.48 13.48
N VAL A 40 3.53 -11.79 12.78
CA VAL A 40 4.65 -12.61 13.24
C VAL A 40 5.92 -11.78 13.04
N THR A 41 6.70 -11.61 14.11
CA THR A 41 7.98 -10.89 14.01
C THR A 41 8.92 -11.65 13.07
N ASP A 42 9.65 -10.88 12.26
CA ASP A 42 10.58 -11.36 11.25
C ASP A 42 11.45 -12.53 11.73
N GLN A 43 11.50 -13.59 10.93
CA GLN A 43 12.36 -14.75 11.12
C GLN A 43 13.33 -14.78 9.95
N GLU A 44 14.55 -14.29 10.17
CA GLU A 44 15.70 -14.45 9.26
C GLU A 44 15.53 -13.89 7.83
N ASN A 45 15.50 -12.56 7.66
CA ASN A 45 15.62 -11.88 6.35
C ASN A 45 14.61 -12.40 5.29
N GLU A 46 13.41 -12.78 5.70
CA GLU A 46 12.40 -13.30 4.79
C GLU A 46 11.39 -12.19 4.48
N VAL A 47 11.03 -12.05 3.21
CA VAL A 47 9.86 -11.25 2.81
C VAL A 47 8.90 -12.18 2.08
N ARG A 48 7.73 -12.39 2.69
CA ARG A 48 6.64 -13.23 2.19
C ARG A 48 5.57 -12.36 1.55
N ILE A 49 5.44 -12.48 0.23
CA ILE A 49 4.40 -11.79 -0.53
C ILE A 49 3.30 -12.77 -0.90
N TYR A 50 2.11 -12.52 -0.39
CA TYR A 50 0.94 -13.38 -0.61
C TYR A 50 0.06 -12.82 -1.73
N THR A 51 -0.22 -13.66 -2.73
CA THR A 51 -1.18 -13.35 -3.79
C THR A 51 -2.62 -13.59 -3.36
N ASP A 52 -2.84 -14.32 -2.27
CA ASP A 52 -4.12 -14.53 -1.62
C ASP A 52 -4.06 -13.94 -0.21
N ILE A 53 -4.90 -12.92 0.03
CA ILE A 53 -5.05 -12.24 1.32
C ILE A 53 -6.49 -12.38 1.85
N GLU A 54 -7.34 -13.09 1.10
CA GLU A 54 -8.73 -13.40 1.47
C GLU A 54 -8.76 -14.65 2.38
N SER A 55 -7.68 -15.44 2.38
CA SER A 55 -7.41 -16.50 3.34
C SER A 55 -6.34 -16.08 4.35
N GLY A 56 -6.24 -16.82 5.46
CA GLY A 56 -5.30 -16.52 6.54
C GLY A 56 -3.85 -16.49 6.06
N PHE A 57 -3.12 -15.42 6.38
CA PHE A 57 -1.70 -15.24 6.06
C PHE A 57 -0.97 -14.56 7.21
N SER A 58 0.36 -14.62 7.21
CA SER A 58 1.15 -14.17 8.35
C SER A 58 2.50 -13.58 7.93
N GLY A 59 3.00 -12.64 8.71
CA GLY A 59 4.26 -11.97 8.44
C GLY A 59 4.45 -10.73 9.31
N ASP A 60 5.40 -9.89 8.95
CA ASP A 60 5.62 -8.61 9.59
C ASP A 60 4.94 -7.45 8.83
N CYS A 61 5.34 -6.20 9.10
CA CYS A 61 4.74 -5.04 8.45
C CYS A 61 5.06 -4.97 6.95
N GLU A 62 6.25 -5.40 6.52
CA GLU A 62 6.68 -5.44 5.13
C GLU A 62 5.86 -6.46 4.35
N ASP A 63 5.67 -7.67 4.89
CA ASP A 63 4.89 -8.74 4.29
C ASP A 63 3.45 -8.33 4.03
N PHE A 64 2.82 -7.72 5.04
CA PHE A 64 1.47 -7.18 4.92
C PHE A 64 1.41 -6.09 3.84
N ALA A 65 2.32 -5.11 3.90
CA ALA A 65 2.29 -3.97 3.00
C ALA A 65 2.51 -4.39 1.53
N TYR A 66 3.44 -5.31 1.26
CA TYR A 66 3.66 -5.81 -0.10
C TYR A 66 2.48 -6.63 -0.62
N SER A 67 1.93 -7.52 0.20
CA SER A 67 0.77 -8.35 -0.17
C SER A 67 -0.45 -7.48 -0.46
N LEU A 68 -0.70 -6.46 0.36
CA LEU A 68 -1.78 -5.50 0.14
C LEU A 68 -1.55 -4.66 -1.12
N ALA A 69 -0.34 -4.13 -1.31
CA ALA A 69 0.00 -3.30 -2.48
C ALA A 69 -0.16 -4.06 -3.80
N MET A 70 0.01 -5.38 -3.81
CA MET A 70 -0.30 -6.21 -4.99
C MET A 70 -1.78 -6.24 -5.35
N LYS A 71 -2.68 -6.04 -4.37
CA LYS A 71 -4.13 -6.13 -4.56
C LYS A 71 -4.77 -4.79 -4.83
N ILE A 72 -4.36 -3.75 -4.11
CA ILE A 72 -4.96 -2.41 -4.23
C ILE A 72 -4.10 -1.45 -5.06
N GLY A 73 -2.91 -1.90 -5.52
CA GLY A 73 -1.90 -1.03 -6.11
C GLY A 73 -1.20 -0.16 -5.08
N GLY A 74 -0.52 0.89 -5.56
CA GLY A 74 0.21 1.83 -4.72
C GLY A 74 1.68 1.47 -4.51
N THR A 75 2.30 2.17 -3.57
CA THR A 75 3.73 2.06 -3.27
C THR A 75 3.94 1.76 -1.80
N VAL A 76 4.79 0.78 -1.49
CA VAL A 76 5.20 0.52 -0.11
C VAL A 76 6.24 1.55 0.33
N TRP A 77 6.06 2.10 1.52
CA TRP A 77 6.93 3.09 2.12
C TRP A 77 7.42 2.65 3.48
N PHE A 78 8.68 2.96 3.74
CA PHE A 78 9.26 2.91 5.08
C PHE A 78 8.85 4.14 5.88
N THR A 79 8.53 3.93 7.15
CA THR A 79 8.23 4.97 8.13
C THR A 79 8.69 4.54 9.52
N PHE A 80 8.54 5.43 10.50
CA PHE A 80 8.64 5.08 11.91
C PHE A 80 7.26 5.20 12.53
N ASN A 81 6.79 4.15 13.21
CA ASN A 81 5.52 4.21 13.93
C ASN A 81 5.61 5.14 15.17
N GLU A 82 4.50 5.27 15.90
CA GLU A 82 4.42 6.15 17.09
C GLU A 82 5.40 5.74 18.20
N LYS A 83 5.85 4.48 18.19
CA LYS A 83 6.85 3.93 19.12
C LYS A 83 8.29 4.08 18.60
N LYS A 84 8.49 4.77 17.48
CA LYS A 84 9.77 4.95 16.78
C LYS A 84 10.39 3.63 16.28
N GLN A 85 9.56 2.64 15.98
CA GLN A 85 9.99 1.37 15.40
C GLN A 85 9.89 1.46 13.88
N ALA A 86 10.81 0.78 13.19
CA ALA A 86 10.75 0.61 11.74
C ALA A 86 9.40 0.00 11.36
N HIS A 87 8.78 0.53 10.32
CA HIS A 87 7.44 0.13 9.90
C HIS A 87 7.25 0.31 8.39
N ALA A 88 6.40 -0.52 7.80
CA ALA A 88 6.06 -0.44 6.38
C ALA A 88 4.55 -0.19 6.18
N VAL A 89 4.22 0.68 5.24
CA VAL A 89 2.83 1.06 4.90
C VAL A 89 2.63 1.19 3.40
N VAL A 90 1.39 1.10 2.92
CA VAL A 90 1.06 1.30 1.50
C VAL A 90 0.50 2.69 1.28
N LEU A 91 1.10 3.48 0.40
CA LEU A 91 0.52 4.71 -0.13
C LEU A 91 -0.16 4.40 -1.48
N SER A 92 -1.49 4.47 -1.51
CA SER A 92 -2.27 4.32 -2.73
C SER A 92 -2.17 5.53 -3.66
N GLU A 93 -2.50 5.35 -4.95
CA GLU A 93 -2.52 6.44 -5.94
C GLU A 93 -3.58 7.51 -5.61
N SER A 94 -4.59 7.14 -4.84
CA SER A 94 -5.64 8.05 -4.34
C SER A 94 -5.17 8.93 -3.16
N GLY A 95 -3.94 8.75 -2.67
CA GLY A 95 -3.34 9.55 -1.60
C GLY A 95 -3.71 9.11 -0.19
N PHE A 96 -4.18 7.87 -0.03
CA PHE A 96 -4.45 7.25 1.27
C PHE A 96 -3.34 6.27 1.65
N VAL A 97 -2.97 6.31 2.93
CA VAL A 97 -2.03 5.40 3.59
C VAL A 97 -2.82 4.27 4.24
N PHE A 98 -2.48 3.05 3.89
CA PHE A 98 -3.00 1.81 4.45
C PHE A 98 -1.91 1.21 5.33
N ASP A 99 -2.22 1.07 6.61
CA ASP A 99 -1.30 0.73 7.69
C ASP A 99 -1.96 -0.33 8.58
N ASN A 100 -1.31 -1.49 8.78
CA ASN A 100 -1.85 -2.57 9.60
C ASN A 100 -1.97 -2.22 11.10
N GLU A 101 -1.29 -1.19 11.58
CA GLU A 101 -1.46 -0.65 12.93
C GLU A 101 -2.67 0.29 13.06
N LYS A 102 -3.36 0.62 11.96
CA LYS A 102 -4.51 1.55 11.94
C LYS A 102 -5.81 0.84 11.60
N GLU A 103 -6.88 1.29 12.25
CA GLU A 103 -8.23 0.75 11.99
C GLU A 103 -8.76 1.18 10.62
N TRP A 104 -8.40 2.37 10.15
CA TRP A 104 -8.89 2.95 8.90
C TRP A 104 -7.74 3.57 8.10
N PRO A 105 -7.78 3.48 6.76
CA PRO A 105 -6.83 4.20 5.92
C PRO A 105 -6.92 5.70 6.14
N MET A 106 -5.78 6.38 6.16
CA MET A 106 -5.69 7.81 6.46
C MET A 106 -5.21 8.57 5.24
N ARG A 107 -5.68 9.80 5.02
CA ARG A 107 -5.09 10.66 3.98
C ARG A 107 -3.63 10.95 4.33
N GLN A 108 -2.75 10.95 3.33
CA GLN A 108 -1.31 11.13 3.52
C GLN A 108 -0.96 12.44 4.26
N ASP A 109 -1.73 13.51 4.05
CA ASP A 109 -1.50 14.82 4.66
C ASP A 109 -1.88 14.89 6.15
N VAL A 110 -2.64 13.93 6.66
CA VAL A 110 -3.01 13.82 8.08
C VAL A 110 -2.46 12.55 8.74
N TYR A 111 -1.76 11.71 7.98
CA TYR A 111 -1.11 10.52 8.50
C TYR A 111 0.02 10.94 9.45
N PRO A 112 0.06 10.45 10.71
CA PRO A 112 0.94 11.01 11.75
C PRO A 112 2.43 10.73 11.50
N ASN A 113 2.75 9.69 10.72
CA ASN A 113 4.12 9.25 10.51
C ASN A 113 4.64 9.77 9.16
N LYS A 114 5.90 10.21 9.14
CA LYS A 114 6.53 10.69 7.90
C LYS A 114 6.90 9.50 7.02
N LEU A 115 6.46 9.51 5.75
CA LEU A 115 6.93 8.56 4.75
C LEU A 115 8.35 8.95 4.33
N LEU A 116 9.32 8.06 4.52
CA LEU A 116 10.75 8.39 4.38
C LEU A 116 11.30 7.98 3.02
N PHE A 117 11.30 6.69 2.71
CA PHE A 117 11.77 6.15 1.43
C PHE A 117 10.86 5.04 0.94
N LYS A 118 10.85 4.84 -0.38
CA LYS A 118 10.06 3.80 -1.03
C LYS A 118 10.78 2.47 -0.89
N LEU A 119 10.08 1.45 -0.42
CA LEU A 119 10.59 0.09 -0.42
C LEU A 119 10.37 -0.52 -1.80
N ARG A 120 11.42 -1.05 -2.42
CA ARG A 120 11.30 -1.80 -3.68
C ARG A 120 11.64 -3.25 -3.44
N PHE A 121 10.71 -4.12 -3.79
CA PHE A 121 10.98 -5.55 -3.88
C PHE A 121 11.65 -5.82 -5.23
N SER A 122 12.89 -6.30 -5.20
CA SER A 122 13.46 -6.94 -6.39
C SER A 122 13.21 -8.43 -6.30
N HIS A 123 12.76 -9.03 -7.39
CA HIS A 123 12.32 -10.44 -7.51
C HIS A 123 13.44 -11.49 -7.25
N PHE A 124 14.55 -11.06 -6.67
CA PHE A 124 15.72 -11.84 -6.25
C PHE A 124 16.25 -11.21 -4.95
N ASP A 125 15.75 -11.67 -3.79
CA ASP A 125 16.33 -11.49 -2.44
C ASP A 125 17.00 -10.15 -2.11
N THR A 126 16.46 -9.02 -2.60
CA THR A 126 17.06 -7.71 -2.33
C THR A 126 15.99 -6.65 -2.17
N VAL A 127 15.88 -6.11 -0.96
CA VAL A 127 15.23 -4.83 -0.69
C VAL A 127 16.21 -3.73 -1.11
N LEU A 128 15.81 -2.90 -2.07
CA LEU A 128 16.62 -1.75 -2.48
C LEU A 128 16.28 -0.54 -1.59
N LEU A 129 17.26 -0.05 -0.85
CA LEU A 129 17.22 1.25 -0.17
C LEU A 129 17.82 2.30 -1.11
N ASP A 130 17.03 3.28 -1.56
CA ASP A 130 17.49 4.44 -2.35
C ASP A 130 18.41 4.15 -3.55
N GLY A 131 18.25 2.98 -4.18
CA GLY A 131 19.03 2.57 -5.35
C GLY A 131 20.39 1.93 -5.03
N GLU A 132 20.72 1.71 -3.76
CA GLU A 132 21.90 0.94 -3.35
C GLU A 132 21.53 -0.50 -2.98
N LEU A 133 22.32 -1.44 -3.51
CA LEU A 133 22.22 -2.89 -3.26
C LEU A 133 22.76 -3.22 -1.87
N ILE A 134 21.90 -3.72 -0.98
CA ILE A 134 22.33 -4.40 0.23
C ILE A 134 22.15 -5.90 0.00
N LYS A 135 23.25 -6.63 -0.20
CA LYS A 135 23.25 -8.08 -0.45
C LYS A 135 22.69 -8.84 0.76
N SER A 136 21.68 -9.68 0.53
CA SER A 136 21.37 -10.83 1.37
C SER A 136 22.42 -11.93 1.13
N GLN A 137 22.97 -12.53 2.20
CA GLN A 137 23.80 -13.73 2.10
C GLN A 137 22.90 -14.96 2.19
N SER A 138 23.09 -15.86 1.23
CA SER A 138 22.50 -17.20 1.11
C SER A 138 22.66 -18.07 2.35
#